data_AF-A0A350P7V7-F1
#
_entry.id   AF-A0A350P7V7-F1
#
_cell.length_a   1.000
_cell.length_b   1.000
_cell.length_c   1.000
_cell.angle_alpha   90.00
_cell.angle_beta   90.00
_cell.angle_gamma   90.00
#
_symmetry.space_group_name_H-M   'P 1'
#
loop_
_entity.id
_entity.type
_entity.pdbx_description
1 polymer ?
#
loop_
_entity_poly.entity_id
_entity_poly.type
_entity_poly.pdbx_seq_one_letter_code
_entity_poly.pdbx_strand_id
1 'polypeptide(L)' 'MTKQYKVYNKRGEYHHAYNASLQGSLSWAIDCAKRVGGSVTEVSDSGKEKEIFNWDKQTTCSR' A
#
# COMPACT_ATOMS: atom_id res chain seq x y z
N MET A 1 -7.27 -17.95 3.32
CA MET A 1 -6.03 -17.20 3.03
C MET A 1 -6.31 -15.73 3.27
N THR A 2 -5.79 -15.17 4.35
CA THR A 2 -6.01 -13.77 4.75
C THR A 2 -4.88 -12.93 4.20
N LYS A 3 -5.19 -12.02 3.26
CA LYS A 3 -4.24 -11.04 2.73
C LYS A 3 -4.59 -9.66 3.26
N GLN A 4 -3.61 -8.82 3.52
CA GLN A 4 -3.82 -7.45 3.97
C GLN A 4 -2.98 -6.48 3.17
N TYR A 5 -3.53 -5.30 2.91
CA TYR A 5 -2.86 -4.18 2.26
C TYR A 5 -2.47 -3.16 3.32
N LYS A 6 -1.20 -3.16 3.71
CA LYS A 6 -0.65 -2.18 4.65
C LYS A 6 -0.23 -0.93 3.90
N VAL A 7 -0.69 0.22 4.37
CA VAL A 7 -0.34 1.55 3.88
C VAL A 7 0.68 2.15 4.83
N TYR A 8 1.77 2.63 4.26
CA TYR A 8 2.84 3.34 4.94
C TYR A 8 2.88 4.78 4.43
N ASN A 9 3.26 5.72 5.29
CA ASN A 9 3.48 7.11 4.87
C ASN A 9 4.84 7.27 4.19
N LYS A 10 5.18 8.49 3.71
CA LYS A 10 6.49 8.78 3.10
C LYS A 10 7.70 8.51 4.00
N ARG A 11 7.50 8.45 5.32
CA ARG A 11 8.54 8.22 6.33
C ARG A 11 8.69 6.72 6.65
N GLY A 12 7.89 5.86 6.02
CA GLY A 12 7.85 4.43 6.30
C GLY A 12 7.05 4.07 7.56
N GLU A 13 6.32 5.02 8.15
CA GLU A 13 5.50 4.75 9.33
C GLU A 13 4.17 4.12 8.90
N TYR A 14 3.76 3.09 9.64
CA TYR A 14 2.48 2.43 9.42
C TYR A 14 1.33 3.41 9.64
N HIS A 15 0.42 3.50 8.66
CA HIS A 15 -0.74 4.36 8.73
C HIS A 15 -2.03 3.56 8.86
N HIS A 16 -2.27 2.59 7.98
CA HIS A 16 -3.52 1.83 7.97
C HIS A 16 -3.35 0.47 7.28
N ALA A 17 -4.27 -0.47 7.52
CA ALA A 17 -4.31 -1.74 6.82
C ALA A 17 -5.74 -2.04 6.34
N TYR A 18 -5.85 -2.52 5.11
CA TYR A 18 -7.12 -2.95 4.53
C TYR A 18 -7.12 -4.47 4.35
N ASN A 19 -8.25 -5.11 4.66
CA ASN A 19 -8.39 -6.54 4.44
C ASN A 19 -8.61 -6.81 2.94
N ALA A 20 -7.76 -7.63 2.32
CA ALA A 20 -7.87 -7.94 0.90
C ALA A 20 -9.08 -8.82 0.56
N SER A 21 -9.76 -9.40 1.57
CA SER A 21 -11.02 -10.10 1.38
C SER A 21 -12.17 -9.18 0.93
N LEU A 22 -12.04 -7.87 1.15
CA LEU A 22 -13.01 -6.87 0.69
C LEU A 22 -12.68 -6.43 -0.74
N GLN A 23 -13.68 -6.52 -1.62
CA GLN A 23 -13.55 -6.10 -3.01
C GLN A 23 -13.33 -4.58 -3.07
N GLY A 24 -12.25 -4.15 -3.74
CA GLY A 24 -11.87 -2.73 -3.83
C GLY A 24 -10.91 -2.24 -2.75
N SER A 25 -10.58 -3.05 -1.74
CA SER A 25 -9.61 -2.70 -0.69
C SER A 25 -8.25 -2.24 -1.22
N LEU A 26 -7.79 -2.84 -2.32
CA LEU A 26 -6.53 -2.44 -2.95
C LEU A 26 -6.61 -0.99 -3.46
N SER A 27 -7.70 -0.63 -4.12
CA SER A 27 -7.91 0.74 -4.62
C SER A 27 -7.99 1.75 -3.47
N TRP A 28 -8.63 1.39 -2.36
CA TRP A 28 -8.67 2.25 -1.17
C TRP A 28 -7.28 2.43 -0.54
N ALA A 29 -6.51 1.36 -0.43
CA ALA A 29 -5.14 1.41 0.08
C ALA A 29 -4.26 2.30 -0.81
N ILE A 30 -4.40 2.18 -2.14
CA ILE A 30 -3.67 3.01 -3.10
C ILE A 30 -4.10 4.48 -3.00
N ASP A 31 -5.40 4.79 -2.94
CA ASP A 31 -5.87 6.18 -2.80
C ASP A 31 -5.34 6.82 -1.50
N CYS A 32 -5.36 6.06 -0.40
CA CYS A 32 -4.80 6.49 0.87
C CYS A 32 -3.29 6.77 0.76
N ALA A 33 -2.52 5.83 0.18
CA ALA A 33 -1.09 6.00 -0.06
C ALA A 33 -0.79 7.23 -0.94
N LYS A 34 -1.59 7.50 -1.97
CA LYS A 34 -1.46 8.71 -2.80
C LYS A 34 -1.66 9.98 -1.98
N ARG A 35 -2.69 10.03 -1.13
CA ARG A 35 -2.98 11.20 -0.29
C ARG A 35 -1.88 11.49 0.72
N VAL A 36 -1.29 10.44 1.32
CA VAL A 36 -0.22 10.59 2.33
C VAL A 36 1.19 10.59 1.73
N GLY A 37 1.29 10.48 0.40
CA GLY A 37 2.55 10.40 -0.34
C GLY A 37 3.41 9.19 0.03
N GLY A 38 2.79 8.05 0.31
CA GLY A 38 3.43 6.87 0.87
C GLY A 38 3.41 5.63 -0.04
N SER A 39 3.41 4.45 0.55
CA SER A 39 3.45 3.17 -0.17
C SER A 39 2.43 2.16 0.35
N VAL A 40 2.13 1.15 -0.46
CA VAL A 40 1.26 0.03 -0.11
C VAL A 40 2.03 -1.27 -0.26
N THR A 41 1.91 -2.13 0.74
CA THR A 41 2.51 -3.45 0.80
C THR A 41 1.43 -4.50 1.02
N GLU A 42 1.37 -5.50 0.15
CA GLU A 42 0.55 -6.70 0.35
C GLU A 42 1.28 -7.63 1.31
N VAL A 43 0.66 -7.94 2.43
CA VAL A 43 1.12 -8.94 3.37
C VAL A 43 0.23 -10.17 3.24
N SER A 44 0.84 -11.28 2.86
CA SER A 44 0.19 -12.60 2.86
C SER A 44 0.37 -13.29 4.21
N ASP A 45 -0.58 -14.16 4.55
CA ASP A 45 -0.55 -15.02 5.74
C ASP A 45 0.77 -15.80 5.93
N SER A 46 1.45 -16.17 4.83
CA SER A 46 2.77 -16.80 4.85
C SER A 46 3.93 -15.88 5.25
N GLY A 47 3.65 -14.67 5.74
CA GLY A 47 4.67 -13.66 6.07
C GLY A 47 5.35 -13.02 4.86
N LYS A 48 4.81 -13.23 3.65
CA LYS A 48 5.36 -12.63 2.43
C LYS A 48 4.83 -11.21 2.28
N GLU A 49 5.73 -10.25 2.34
CA GLU A 49 5.45 -8.83 2.11
C GLU A 49 5.87 -8.45 0.69
N LYS A 50 4.95 -7.86 -0.07
CA LYS A 50 5.19 -7.43 -1.45
C LYS A 50 4.76 -5.98 -1.61
N GLU A 51 5.70 -5.08 -1.89
CA GLU A 51 5.37 -3.71 -2.27
C GLU A 51 4.58 -3.73 -3.58
N ILE A 52 3.36 -3.20 -3.55
CA ILE A 52 2.44 -3.16 -4.70
C ILE A 52 2.29 -1.75 -5.24
N PHE A 53 2.53 -0.74 -4.40
CA PHE A 53 2.44 0.66 -4.81
C PHE A 53 3.44 1.49 -4.01
N ASN A 54 4.08 2.45 -4.67
CA ASN A 54 4.93 3.43 -4.02
C ASN A 54 4.72 4.77 -4.73
N TRP A 55 4.33 5.79 -3.96
CA TRP A 55 4.07 7.13 -4.48
C TRP A 55 5.37 7.82 -4.89
N ASP A 56 6.41 7.72 -4.06
CA ASP A 56 7.70 8.40 -4.27
C ASP A 56 8.37 7.94 -5.58
N LYS A 57 8.27 6.63 -5.88
CA LYS A 57 8.79 6.02 -7.13
C LYS A 57 8.01 6.41 -8.39
N GLN A 58 6.82 6.99 -8.29
CA GLN A 58 6.08 7.48 -9.46
C GLN A 58 6.52 8.87 -9.92
N THR A 59 7.23 9.61 -9.07
CA THR A 59 7.66 10.99 -9.35
C THR A 59 8.82 11.08 -10.36
N THR A 60 9.29 9.96 -10.92
CA THR A 60 10.34 9.94 -11.95
C THR A 60 9.82 9.99 -13.40
N CYS A 61 8.53 10.13 -13.66
CA CYS A 61 8.07 10.48 -15.02
C CYS A 61 8.21 12.00 -15.27
N SER A 62 9.41 12.34 -15.74
CA SER A 62 9.79 13.40 -16.67
C SER A 62 9.30 14.84 -16.43
N ARG A 63 10.31 15.65 -16.08
CA ARG A 63 10.48 17.10 -16.22
C ARG A 63 9.82 17.72 -17.45
#